data_AF-A0A6V7KCG3-F1
#
_entry.id   AF-A0A6V7KCG3-F1
#
_cell.length_a   1.000
_cell.length_b   1.000
_cell.length_c   1.000
_cell.angle_alpha   90.00
_cell.angle_beta   90.00
_cell.angle_gamma   90.00
#
_symmetry.space_group_name_H-M   'P 1'
#
loop_
_entity.id
_entity.type
_entity.pdbx_description
1 polymer ?
#
loop_
_entity_poly.entity_id
_entity_poly.type
_entity_poly.pdbx_seq_one_letter_code
_entity_poly.pdbx_strand_id
1 'polypeptide(L)'
;DIVADESKIYVNIFKKMDRLRQLQKYYQNFLKVCLCEEWRKIREVSIDENITCWLNGLYDKLLMEWHDQMKWSSQVFPDNGTELLTEIYTDVLSSLSMSIEECIGGALKYSSYGDKLDLLIELKRITQNFSRNMCGAVRASLKIDHDNEEKEERLAKAIYAPYIVFMSNYSIYEGGVLNETLDTIDVDQSELGDIINLLSLSVSRAIDNANEANKRCKYLSEGCRYPALINTLNKYFVDYLEKFGTCVKLVERRKTKYENLNLFQMCLTLMQVIGNFLSHIEELEKTLIVNIMEVDNKFKCSTAGKIFENYKILLLNASGREEFDRLINAINKRDEEKTILSRVKECIYKLCRDLHNTTYDVIFAPILSQLLTIQNAPAWSKEGGKIQGLSSDLPDYSFAPQEYITQVGQYLMTLPQHLEPFLLRDNPNLIHALRAADDQYTQGIIEGGFTATLLSIIAKGTCQVFLDQALCICELNSGACKQLATDIGNHNLFPL
;
A
#
# COMPACT_ATOMS: atom_id res chain seq x y z
N ASP A 1 -33.76 -28.10 41.76
CA ASP A 1 -35.15 -28.52 41.53
C ASP A 1 -36.15 -27.89 42.50
N ILE A 2 -35.99 -27.99 43.82
CA ILE A 2 -36.90 -27.35 44.81
C ILE A 2 -37.13 -25.84 44.54
N VAL A 3 -36.06 -25.08 44.29
CA VAL A 3 -36.14 -23.63 44.00
C VAL A 3 -36.90 -23.32 42.70
N ALA A 4 -36.77 -24.19 41.68
CA ALA A 4 -37.49 -24.01 40.43
C ALA A 4 -38.99 -24.29 40.59
N ASP A 5 -39.35 -25.29 41.41
CA ASP A 5 -40.74 -25.65 41.66
C ASP A 5 -41.46 -24.59 42.51
N GLU A 6 -40.81 -24.01 43.51
CA GLU A 6 -41.35 -22.85 44.23
C GLU A 6 -41.51 -21.63 43.31
N SER A 7 -40.53 -21.38 42.45
CA SER A 7 -40.58 -20.27 41.47
C SER A 7 -41.77 -20.42 40.50
N LYS A 8 -42.07 -21.65 40.06
CA LYS A 8 -43.24 -21.94 39.19
C LYS A 8 -44.57 -21.59 39.90
N ILE A 9 -44.67 -21.82 41.21
CA ILE A 9 -45.87 -21.46 41.98
C ILE A 9 -46.08 -19.95 41.94
N TYR A 10 -45.03 -19.16 42.22
CA TYR A 10 -45.12 -17.71 42.17
C TYR A 10 -45.42 -17.19 40.76
N VAL A 11 -44.78 -17.74 39.72
CA VAL A 11 -45.08 -17.36 38.33
C VAL A 11 -46.54 -17.63 37.98
N ASN A 12 -47.10 -18.77 38.40
CA ASN A 12 -48.51 -19.07 38.18
C ASN A 12 -49.46 -18.11 38.91
N ILE A 13 -49.10 -17.67 40.12
CA ILE A 13 -49.87 -16.66 40.87
C ILE A 13 -49.85 -15.32 40.11
N PHE A 14 -48.67 -14.83 39.71
CA PHE A 14 -48.52 -13.57 38.99
C PHE A 14 -49.15 -13.61 37.58
N LYS A 15 -49.14 -14.77 36.92
CA LYS A 15 -49.84 -14.99 35.66
C LYS A 15 -51.36 -14.89 35.85
N LYS A 16 -51.92 -15.47 36.91
CA LYS A 16 -53.36 -15.33 37.25
C LYS A 16 -53.75 -13.90 37.64
N MET A 17 -52.81 -13.10 38.14
CA MET A 17 -53.01 -11.69 38.50
C MET A 17 -52.80 -10.72 37.32
N ASP A 18 -52.51 -11.21 36.12
CA ASP A 18 -52.16 -10.41 34.93
C ASP A 18 -50.96 -9.46 35.14
N ARG A 19 -50.03 -9.83 36.03
CA ARG A 19 -48.83 -9.04 36.40
C ARG A 19 -47.52 -9.70 36.00
N LEU A 20 -47.55 -10.67 35.09
CA LEU A 20 -46.38 -11.45 34.68
C LEU A 20 -45.24 -10.57 34.13
N ARG A 21 -45.56 -9.53 33.35
CA ARG A 21 -44.58 -8.58 32.81
C ARG A 21 -43.81 -7.82 33.89
N GLN A 22 -44.46 -7.52 35.02
CA GLN A 22 -43.79 -6.83 36.14
C GLN A 22 -42.78 -7.76 36.81
N LEU A 23 -43.14 -9.03 37.02
CA LEU A 23 -42.23 -10.04 37.58
C LEU A 23 -41.01 -10.27 36.67
N GLN A 24 -41.23 -10.38 35.36
CA GLN A 24 -40.15 -10.48 34.37
C GLN A 24 -39.19 -9.27 34.46
N LYS A 25 -39.73 -8.05 34.58
CA LYS A 25 -38.90 -6.84 34.73
C LYS A 25 -38.08 -6.84 36.03
N TYR A 26 -38.65 -7.31 37.14
CA TYR A 26 -37.89 -7.47 38.40
C TYR A 26 -36.76 -8.47 38.25
N TYR A 27 -37.03 -9.62 37.62
CA TYR A 27 -36.01 -10.63 37.34
C TYR A 27 -34.91 -10.09 36.42
N GLN A 28 -35.27 -9.39 35.34
CA GLN A 28 -34.32 -8.74 34.43
C GLN A 28 -33.39 -7.77 35.18
N ASN A 29 -33.98 -6.88 36.00
CA ASN A 29 -33.21 -5.92 36.78
C ASN A 29 -32.29 -6.59 37.80
N PHE A 30 -32.78 -7.61 38.51
CA PHE A 30 -31.99 -8.34 39.49
C PHE A 30 -30.78 -9.03 38.84
N LEU A 31 -31.00 -9.83 37.80
CA LEU A 31 -29.94 -10.55 37.12
C LEU A 31 -28.93 -9.58 36.48
N LYS A 32 -29.40 -8.48 35.89
CA LYS A 32 -28.56 -7.41 35.36
C LYS A 32 -27.63 -6.83 36.42
N VAL A 33 -28.17 -6.45 37.60
CA VAL A 33 -27.37 -5.88 38.69
C VAL A 33 -26.31 -6.87 39.16
N CYS A 34 -26.69 -8.14 39.38
CA CYS A 34 -25.74 -9.17 39.80
C CYS A 34 -24.60 -9.34 38.78
N LEU A 35 -24.91 -9.44 37.49
CA LEU A 35 -23.89 -9.59 36.44
C LEU A 35 -22.98 -8.35 36.33
N CYS A 36 -23.52 -7.15 36.48
CA CYS A 36 -22.73 -5.92 36.50
C CYS A 36 -21.83 -5.83 37.75
N GLU A 37 -22.26 -6.36 38.88
CA GLU A 37 -21.43 -6.45 40.10
C GLU A 37 -20.30 -7.46 39.95
N GLU A 38 -20.53 -8.60 39.30
CA GLU A 38 -19.46 -9.58 39.01
C GLU A 38 -18.34 -8.96 38.16
N TRP A 39 -18.68 -8.14 37.16
CA TRP A 39 -17.68 -7.39 36.40
C TRP A 39 -16.83 -6.46 37.29
N ARG A 40 -17.45 -5.82 38.28
CA ARG A 40 -16.73 -4.98 39.23
C ARG A 40 -15.79 -5.82 40.09
N LYS A 41 -16.28 -6.95 40.64
CA LYS A 41 -15.49 -7.87 41.47
C LYS A 41 -14.28 -8.43 40.74
N ILE A 42 -14.45 -8.85 39.48
CA ILE A 42 -13.33 -9.39 38.67
C ILE A 42 -12.19 -8.38 38.63
N ARG A 43 -12.47 -7.12 38.33
CA ARG A 43 -11.42 -6.07 38.27
C ARG A 43 -10.83 -5.70 39.63
N GLU A 44 -11.62 -5.75 40.70
CA GLU A 44 -11.15 -5.47 42.05
C GLU A 44 -10.22 -6.58 42.57
N VAL A 45 -10.54 -7.84 42.26
CA VAL A 45 -9.76 -9.01 42.68
C VAL A 45 -8.45 -9.14 41.88
N SER A 46 -8.47 -8.79 40.60
CA SER A 46 -7.29 -8.91 39.73
C SER A 46 -6.76 -7.57 39.23
N ILE A 47 -6.64 -6.58 40.13
CA ILE A 47 -6.22 -5.22 39.77
C ILE A 47 -4.82 -5.16 39.11
N ASP A 48 -3.95 -6.12 39.43
CA ASP A 48 -2.59 -6.24 38.90
C ASP A 48 -2.53 -7.02 37.57
N GLU A 49 -3.64 -7.63 37.14
CA GLU A 49 -3.70 -8.38 35.89
C GLU A 49 -4.02 -7.47 34.70
N ASN A 50 -3.73 -7.96 33.49
CA ASN A 50 -4.02 -7.22 32.27
C ASN A 50 -5.50 -7.35 31.86
N ILE A 51 -5.91 -6.46 30.96
CA ILE A 51 -7.27 -6.45 30.40
C ILE A 51 -7.65 -7.79 29.73
N THR A 52 -6.68 -8.51 29.18
CA THR A 52 -6.88 -9.84 28.60
C THR A 52 -7.44 -10.83 29.62
N CYS A 53 -6.89 -10.86 30.84
CA CYS A 53 -7.40 -11.68 31.93
C CYS A 53 -8.81 -11.25 32.37
N TRP A 54 -9.03 -9.94 32.55
CA TRP A 54 -10.34 -9.41 32.94
C TRP A 54 -11.43 -9.80 31.95
N LEU A 55 -11.13 -9.72 30.65
CA LEU A 55 -12.08 -10.01 29.58
C LEU A 55 -12.42 -11.51 29.53
N ASN A 56 -11.41 -12.39 29.65
CA ASN A 56 -11.64 -13.84 29.77
C ASN A 56 -12.51 -14.17 30.98
N GLY A 57 -12.17 -13.64 32.17
CA GLY A 57 -12.93 -13.88 33.38
C GLY A 57 -14.39 -13.43 33.28
N LEU A 58 -14.64 -12.26 32.66
CA LEU A 58 -15.99 -11.78 32.41
C LEU A 58 -16.77 -12.72 31.48
N TYR A 59 -16.17 -13.07 30.34
CA TYR A 59 -16.82 -13.90 29.33
C TYR A 59 -17.08 -15.33 29.79
N ASP A 60 -16.17 -15.93 30.55
CA ASP A 60 -16.37 -17.24 31.16
C ASP A 60 -17.52 -17.19 32.17
N LYS A 61 -17.54 -16.17 33.03
CA LYS A 61 -18.61 -16.02 34.02
C LYS A 61 -19.97 -15.77 33.37
N LEU A 62 -20.03 -14.95 32.31
CA LEU A 62 -21.25 -14.73 31.54
C LEU A 62 -21.74 -16.01 30.86
N LEU A 63 -20.86 -16.82 30.25
CA LEU A 63 -21.26 -18.09 29.63
C LEU A 63 -21.76 -19.10 30.66
N MET A 64 -21.08 -19.23 31.80
CA MET A 64 -21.51 -20.13 32.88
C MET A 64 -22.89 -19.72 33.40
N GLU A 65 -23.08 -18.44 33.71
CA GLU A 65 -24.35 -17.92 34.20
C GLU A 65 -25.47 -18.07 33.17
N TRP A 66 -25.17 -17.94 31.87
CA TRP A 66 -26.15 -18.18 30.81
C TRP A 66 -26.71 -19.60 30.88
N HIS A 67 -25.85 -20.61 30.99
CA HIS A 67 -26.28 -22.00 31.04
C HIS A 67 -27.12 -22.30 32.28
N ASP A 68 -26.74 -21.79 33.44
CA ASP A 68 -27.47 -21.96 34.69
C ASP A 68 -28.85 -21.28 34.62
N GLN A 69 -28.89 -20.02 34.18
CA GLN A 69 -30.13 -19.26 34.05
C GLN A 69 -31.03 -19.79 32.94
N MET A 70 -30.49 -20.35 31.85
CA MET A 70 -31.29 -20.97 30.80
C MET A 70 -31.95 -22.26 31.29
N LYS A 71 -31.24 -23.08 32.09
CA LYS A 71 -31.79 -24.29 32.71
C LYS A 71 -32.93 -23.96 33.68
N TRP A 72 -32.83 -22.87 34.42
CA TRP A 72 -33.89 -22.40 35.32
C TRP A 72 -35.03 -21.72 34.55
N SER A 73 -34.71 -20.80 33.65
CA SER A 73 -35.68 -20.00 32.90
C SER A 73 -36.51 -20.84 31.94
N SER A 74 -35.98 -21.91 31.36
CA SER A 74 -36.78 -22.84 30.54
C SER A 74 -37.87 -23.55 31.35
N GLN A 75 -37.66 -23.76 32.65
CA GLN A 75 -38.64 -24.38 33.55
C GLN A 75 -39.67 -23.39 34.07
N VAL A 76 -39.27 -22.12 34.25
CA VAL A 76 -40.07 -21.08 34.92
C VAL A 76 -40.78 -20.16 33.91
N PHE A 77 -40.15 -19.89 32.76
CA PHE A 77 -40.68 -19.09 31.65
C PHE A 77 -40.55 -19.87 30.32
N PRO A 78 -41.40 -20.89 30.08
CA PRO A 78 -41.26 -21.79 28.92
C PRO A 78 -41.40 -21.11 27.56
N ASP A 79 -42.15 -20.01 27.49
CA ASP A 79 -42.53 -19.35 26.25
C ASP A 79 -41.52 -18.27 25.81
N ASN A 80 -40.82 -17.61 26.75
CA ASN A 80 -39.99 -16.42 26.46
C ASN A 80 -38.61 -16.43 27.16
N GLY A 81 -38.19 -17.55 27.76
CA GLY A 81 -36.96 -17.60 28.56
C GLY A 81 -35.70 -17.18 27.79
N THR A 82 -35.50 -17.71 26.59
CA THR A 82 -34.34 -17.39 25.74
C THR A 82 -34.32 -15.92 25.34
N GLU A 83 -35.46 -15.36 24.94
CA GLU A 83 -35.57 -13.96 24.53
C GLU A 83 -35.28 -13.00 25.69
N LEU A 84 -35.82 -13.32 26.87
CA LEU A 84 -35.61 -12.54 28.08
C LEU A 84 -34.13 -12.49 28.44
N LEU A 85 -33.44 -13.63 28.37
CA LEU A 85 -32.01 -13.71 28.66
C LEU A 85 -31.17 -12.96 27.62
N THR A 86 -31.48 -13.08 26.33
CA THR A 86 -30.80 -12.33 25.25
C THR A 86 -30.89 -10.82 25.48
N GLU A 87 -32.06 -10.31 25.88
CA GLU A 87 -32.25 -8.90 26.22
C GLU A 87 -31.44 -8.50 27.47
N ILE A 88 -31.45 -9.32 28.53
CA ILE A 88 -30.67 -9.06 29.75
C ILE A 88 -29.17 -8.97 29.42
N TYR A 89 -28.64 -9.89 28.62
CA TYR A 89 -27.22 -9.90 28.28
C TYR A 89 -26.83 -8.72 27.40
N THR A 90 -27.70 -8.34 26.46
CA THR A 90 -27.54 -7.12 25.66
C THR A 90 -27.45 -5.89 26.56
N ASP A 91 -28.35 -5.79 27.55
CA ASP A 91 -28.39 -4.68 28.50
C ASP A 91 -27.18 -4.68 29.45
N VAL A 92 -26.73 -5.85 29.93
CA VAL A 92 -25.56 -6.00 30.79
C VAL A 92 -24.31 -5.49 30.10
N LEU A 93 -24.05 -5.97 28.87
CA LEU A 93 -22.89 -5.55 28.07
C LEU A 93 -22.90 -4.03 27.80
N SER A 94 -24.09 -3.44 27.68
CA SER A 94 -24.27 -2.00 27.44
C SER A 94 -24.23 -1.14 28.71
N SER A 95 -24.39 -1.73 29.90
CA SER A 95 -24.58 -0.99 31.18
C SER A 95 -23.46 -1.21 32.19
N LEU A 96 -22.30 -1.72 31.76
CA LEU A 96 -21.17 -1.97 32.65
C LEU A 96 -20.65 -0.65 33.25
N SER A 97 -20.45 -0.63 34.58
CA SER A 97 -20.06 0.57 35.36
C SER A 97 -18.79 1.30 34.89
N MET A 98 -17.81 0.55 34.42
CA MET A 98 -16.74 1.05 33.55
C MET A 98 -16.76 0.12 32.34
N SER A 99 -16.91 0.71 31.16
CA SER A 99 -17.17 -0.05 29.93
C SER A 99 -15.92 -0.81 29.50
N ILE A 100 -16.11 -1.85 28.69
CA ILE A 100 -14.99 -2.57 28.07
C ILE A 100 -14.17 -1.59 27.20
N GLU A 101 -14.84 -0.66 26.52
CA GLU A 101 -14.18 0.37 25.71
C GLU A 101 -13.23 1.25 26.53
N GLU A 102 -13.67 1.72 27.70
CA GLU A 102 -12.84 2.52 28.62
C GLU A 102 -11.63 1.74 29.12
N CYS A 103 -11.81 0.44 29.44
CA CYS A 103 -10.71 -0.42 29.86
C CYS A 103 -9.68 -0.58 28.75
N ILE A 104 -10.13 -0.84 27.51
CA ILE A 104 -9.26 -0.97 26.34
C ILE A 104 -8.53 0.36 26.10
N GLY A 105 -9.25 1.48 26.12
CA GLY A 105 -8.66 2.81 25.93
C GLY A 105 -7.59 3.14 26.97
N GLY A 106 -7.80 2.75 28.22
CA GLY A 106 -6.82 2.88 29.30
C GLY A 106 -5.55 2.06 29.03
N ALA A 107 -5.70 0.79 28.62
CA ALA A 107 -4.58 -0.09 28.32
C ALA A 107 -3.74 0.38 27.10
N LEU A 108 -4.39 0.98 26.10
CA LEU A 108 -3.73 1.42 24.86
C LEU A 108 -3.02 2.77 24.98
N LYS A 109 -3.21 3.53 26.06
CA LYS A 109 -2.80 4.95 26.12
C LYS A 109 -1.29 5.18 25.98
N TYR A 110 -0.47 4.28 26.55
CA TYR A 110 0.99 4.43 26.61
C TYR A 110 1.75 3.45 25.72
N SER A 111 1.05 2.58 24.98
CA SER A 111 1.64 1.56 24.12
C SER A 111 2.13 2.16 22.80
N SER A 112 3.11 1.52 22.15
CA SER A 112 3.48 1.84 20.76
C SER A 112 2.33 1.51 19.80
N TYR A 113 2.35 2.04 18.57
CA TYR A 113 1.28 1.74 17.61
C TYR A 113 1.20 0.24 17.27
N GLY A 114 2.34 -0.46 17.24
CA GLY A 114 2.40 -1.91 17.00
C GLY A 114 1.74 -2.68 18.15
N ASP A 115 2.16 -2.39 19.37
CA ASP A 115 1.61 -3.04 20.58
C ASP A 115 0.10 -2.80 20.72
N LYS A 116 -0.38 -1.61 20.30
CA LYS A 116 -1.83 -1.32 20.27
C LYS A 116 -2.58 -2.27 19.34
N LEU A 117 -2.06 -2.51 18.15
CA LEU A 117 -2.69 -3.42 17.18
C LEU A 117 -2.65 -4.86 17.67
N ASP A 118 -1.53 -5.31 18.23
CA ASP A 118 -1.38 -6.68 18.73
C ASP A 118 -2.33 -6.96 19.91
N LEU A 119 -2.43 -6.03 20.87
CA LEU A 119 -3.38 -6.14 21.98
C LEU A 119 -4.83 -6.16 21.46
N LEU A 120 -5.18 -5.28 20.51
CA LEU A 120 -6.52 -5.26 19.93
C LEU A 120 -6.86 -6.57 19.20
N ILE A 121 -5.90 -7.17 18.48
CA ILE A 121 -6.08 -8.48 17.83
C ILE A 121 -6.33 -9.57 18.88
N GLU A 122 -5.57 -9.57 19.97
CA GLU A 122 -5.75 -10.55 21.05
C GLU A 122 -7.13 -10.43 21.72
N LEU A 123 -7.53 -9.21 22.10
CA LEU A 123 -8.82 -8.96 22.74
C LEU A 123 -10.00 -9.28 21.81
N LYS A 124 -9.87 -8.96 20.53
CA LYS A 124 -10.86 -9.32 19.51
C LYS A 124 -10.95 -10.85 19.35
N ARG A 125 -9.83 -11.59 19.41
CA ARG A 125 -9.85 -13.07 19.37
C ARG A 125 -10.60 -13.67 20.57
N ILE A 126 -10.38 -13.12 21.78
CA ILE A 126 -11.10 -13.53 22.99
C ILE A 126 -12.61 -13.28 22.84
N THR A 127 -12.96 -12.10 22.36
CA THR A 127 -14.35 -11.71 22.09
C THR A 127 -15.01 -12.59 21.04
N GLN A 128 -14.29 -12.96 19.98
CA GLN A 128 -14.79 -13.88 18.96
C GLN A 128 -15.08 -15.28 19.51
N ASN A 129 -14.22 -15.78 20.41
CA ASN A 129 -14.45 -17.08 21.05
C ASN A 129 -15.73 -17.04 21.90
N PHE A 130 -15.88 -16.01 22.74
CA PHE A 130 -17.10 -15.78 23.52
C PHE A 130 -18.33 -15.64 22.62
N SER A 131 -18.27 -14.81 21.58
CA SER A 131 -19.32 -14.59 20.60
C SER A 131 -19.79 -15.89 19.93
N ARG A 132 -18.86 -16.78 19.56
CA ARG A 132 -19.19 -18.07 18.94
C ARG A 132 -19.87 -19.02 19.92
N ASN A 133 -19.36 -19.09 21.14
CA ASN A 133 -19.94 -19.92 22.20
C ASN A 133 -21.34 -19.44 22.57
N MET A 134 -21.51 -18.12 22.69
CA MET A 134 -22.80 -17.49 22.97
C MET A 134 -23.81 -17.74 21.84
N CYS A 135 -23.40 -17.59 20.58
CA CYS A 135 -24.23 -17.91 19.42
C CYS A 135 -24.70 -19.37 19.45
N GLY A 136 -23.80 -20.31 19.74
CA GLY A 136 -24.15 -21.72 19.92
C GLY A 136 -25.14 -21.96 21.06
N ALA A 137 -24.95 -21.29 22.20
CA ALA A 137 -25.81 -21.43 23.37
C ALA A 137 -27.22 -20.84 23.16
N VAL A 138 -27.32 -19.69 22.50
CA VAL A 138 -28.60 -19.06 22.14
C VAL A 138 -29.38 -19.96 21.17
N ARG A 139 -28.72 -20.48 20.14
CA ARG A 139 -29.37 -21.33 19.13
C ARG A 139 -29.78 -22.70 19.63
N ALA A 140 -28.98 -23.31 20.51
CA ALA A 140 -29.37 -24.55 21.17
C ALA A 140 -30.66 -24.40 22.00
N SER A 141 -30.99 -23.16 22.40
CA SER A 141 -32.12 -22.83 23.25
C SER A 141 -33.35 -22.32 22.48
N LEU A 142 -33.21 -22.04 21.17
CA LEU A 142 -34.29 -21.57 20.32
C LEU A 142 -35.01 -22.75 19.65
N LYS A 143 -36.32 -22.85 19.86
CA LYS A 143 -37.19 -23.70 19.04
C LYS A 143 -37.43 -22.95 17.73
N ILE A 144 -36.73 -23.36 16.67
CA ILE A 144 -36.95 -23.06 15.23
C ILE A 144 -38.05 -22.01 14.98
N ASP A 145 -37.79 -20.73 15.24
CA ASP A 145 -38.68 -19.63 14.86
C ASP A 145 -37.83 -18.46 14.39
N HIS A 146 -38.18 -17.94 13.22
CA HIS A 146 -37.43 -16.90 12.50
C HIS A 146 -37.56 -15.49 13.10
N ASP A 147 -38.43 -15.28 14.10
CA ASP A 147 -38.69 -13.97 14.71
C ASP A 147 -37.58 -13.49 15.69
N ASN A 148 -36.57 -14.33 15.98
CA ASN A 148 -35.51 -14.03 16.94
C ASN A 148 -34.21 -13.45 16.35
N GLU A 149 -34.13 -13.28 15.04
CA GLU A 149 -32.93 -12.76 14.37
C GLU A 149 -32.58 -11.33 14.79
N GLU A 150 -33.58 -10.47 15.02
CA GLU A 150 -33.34 -9.07 15.44
C GLU A 150 -32.72 -9.00 16.85
N LYS A 151 -33.17 -9.86 17.77
CA LYS A 151 -32.63 -9.91 19.14
C LYS A 151 -31.23 -10.51 19.16
N GLU A 152 -30.98 -11.55 18.35
CA GLU A 152 -29.63 -12.09 18.14
C GLU A 152 -28.67 -11.02 17.60
N GLU A 153 -29.13 -10.20 16.64
CA GLU A 153 -28.32 -9.12 16.08
C GLU A 153 -28.00 -8.04 17.10
N ARG A 154 -28.97 -7.66 17.96
CA ARG A 154 -28.73 -6.69 19.05
C ARG A 154 -27.70 -7.21 20.05
N LEU A 155 -27.77 -8.49 20.43
CA LEU A 155 -26.79 -9.10 21.31
C LEU A 155 -25.40 -9.12 20.64
N ALA A 156 -25.31 -9.56 19.38
CA ALA A 156 -24.06 -9.55 18.63
C ALA A 156 -23.45 -8.14 18.54
N LYS A 157 -24.28 -7.12 18.28
CA LYS A 157 -23.84 -5.71 18.29
C LYS A 157 -23.31 -5.28 19.65
N ALA A 158 -23.97 -5.64 20.75
CA ALA A 158 -23.51 -5.30 22.10
C ALA A 158 -22.15 -5.94 22.44
N ILE A 159 -21.87 -7.16 21.96
CA ILE A 159 -20.58 -7.84 22.15
C ILE A 159 -19.44 -7.10 21.45
N TYR A 160 -19.64 -6.65 20.22
CA TYR A 160 -18.60 -6.00 19.41
C TYR A 160 -18.57 -4.47 19.52
N ALA A 161 -19.58 -3.85 20.13
CA ALA A 161 -19.66 -2.39 20.32
C ALA A 161 -18.37 -1.77 20.88
N PRO A 162 -17.68 -2.35 21.88
CA PRO A 162 -16.46 -1.77 22.44
C PRO A 162 -15.33 -1.58 21.41
N TYR A 163 -15.34 -2.32 20.31
CA TYR A 163 -14.27 -2.29 19.30
C TYR A 163 -14.47 -1.21 18.23
N ILE A 164 -15.69 -0.68 18.06
CA ILE A 164 -16.06 0.19 16.94
C ILE A 164 -15.20 1.46 16.88
N VAL A 165 -14.91 2.06 18.04
CA VAL A 165 -14.08 3.28 18.13
C VAL A 165 -12.65 2.98 17.69
N PHE A 166 -12.07 1.87 18.14
CA PHE A 166 -10.72 1.46 17.75
C PHE A 166 -10.62 1.08 16.28
N MET A 167 -11.67 0.45 15.72
CA MET A 167 -11.77 0.15 14.30
C MET A 167 -11.82 1.42 13.44
N SER A 168 -12.41 2.50 13.95
CA SER A 168 -12.46 3.80 13.28
C SER A 168 -11.09 4.50 13.28
N ASN A 169 -10.28 4.27 14.32
CA ASN A 169 -8.91 4.76 14.42
C ASN A 169 -7.86 3.84 13.77
N TYR A 170 -8.28 2.75 13.12
CA TYR A 170 -7.38 1.76 12.53
C TYR A 170 -6.31 2.37 11.60
N SER A 171 -6.70 3.29 10.71
CA SER A 171 -5.75 3.97 9.81
C SER A 171 -4.66 4.75 10.55
N ILE A 172 -4.96 5.27 11.74
CA ILE A 172 -3.99 6.02 12.54
C ILE A 172 -2.97 5.05 13.13
N TYR A 173 -3.44 3.93 13.68
CA TYR A 173 -2.55 2.93 14.28
C TYR A 173 -1.68 2.26 13.23
N GLU A 174 -2.27 1.79 12.13
CA GLU A 174 -1.51 1.14 11.04
C GLU A 174 -0.57 2.13 10.35
N GLY A 175 -1.02 3.37 10.13
CA GLY A 175 -0.17 4.43 9.59
C GLY A 175 1.01 4.79 10.49
N GLY A 176 0.80 4.77 11.81
CA GLY A 176 1.86 4.97 12.80
C GLY A 176 2.94 3.89 12.71
N VAL A 177 2.55 2.62 12.71
CA VAL A 177 3.48 1.48 12.55
C VAL A 177 4.27 1.59 11.25
N LEU A 178 3.58 1.86 10.14
CA LEU A 178 4.21 1.99 8.84
C LEU A 178 5.20 3.17 8.78
N ASN A 179 4.85 4.30 9.37
CA ASN A 179 5.74 5.47 9.42
C ASN A 179 6.99 5.23 10.28
N GLU A 180 6.85 4.59 11.44
CA GLU A 180 8.01 4.20 12.27
C GLU A 180 9.01 3.34 11.46
N THR A 181 8.51 2.46 10.58
CA THR A 181 9.40 1.70 9.70
C THR A 181 10.04 2.54 8.59
N LEU A 182 9.33 3.56 8.07
CA LEU A 182 9.91 4.47 7.08
C LEU A 182 11.03 5.30 7.68
N ASP A 183 10.86 5.82 8.90
CA ASP A 183 11.83 6.70 9.56
C ASP A 183 13.20 6.02 9.74
N THR A 184 13.26 4.68 9.74
CA THR A 184 14.53 3.94 9.74
C THR A 184 15.35 4.06 8.44
N ILE A 185 14.76 4.56 7.36
CA ILE A 185 15.43 4.76 6.07
C ILE A 185 15.88 6.22 5.98
N ASP A 186 17.12 6.48 6.40
CA ASP A 186 17.71 7.81 6.33
C ASP A 186 18.43 8.03 4.98
N VAL A 187 18.12 9.14 4.31
CA VAL A 187 18.65 9.52 2.99
C VAL A 187 19.50 10.79 3.08
N ASP A 188 19.58 11.43 4.25
CA ASP A 188 20.02 12.84 4.35
C ASP A 188 21.55 13.03 4.39
N GLN A 189 22.36 11.99 4.56
CA GLN A 189 23.83 12.14 4.76
C GLN A 189 24.74 11.16 3.99
N SER A 190 24.20 10.31 3.12
CA SER A 190 24.98 9.23 2.49
C SER A 190 25.44 9.56 1.08
N GLU A 191 26.51 8.92 0.60
CA GLU A 191 26.90 9.02 -0.80
C GLU A 191 25.82 8.42 -1.71
N LEU A 192 25.73 8.89 -2.96
CA LEU A 192 24.66 8.49 -3.89
C LEU A 192 24.62 6.97 -4.13
N GLY A 193 25.79 6.31 -4.12
CA GLY A 193 25.87 4.85 -4.25
C GLY A 193 25.29 4.12 -3.04
N ASP A 194 25.59 4.63 -1.84
CA ASP A 194 25.06 4.08 -0.59
C ASP A 194 23.55 4.27 -0.48
N ILE A 195 23.03 5.43 -0.92
CA ILE A 195 21.59 5.70 -0.98
C ILE A 195 20.90 4.70 -1.91
N ILE A 196 21.44 4.47 -3.12
CA ILE A 196 20.86 3.50 -4.07
C ILE A 196 20.87 2.08 -3.48
N ASN A 197 21.96 1.68 -2.83
CA ASN A 197 22.05 0.37 -2.18
C ASN A 197 21.07 0.24 -1.01
N LEU A 198 20.94 1.28 -0.19
CA LEU A 198 19.96 1.33 0.90
C LEU A 198 18.54 1.20 0.37
N LEU A 199 18.19 1.96 -0.68
CA LEU A 199 16.88 1.88 -1.33
C LEU A 199 16.62 0.50 -1.95
N SER A 200 17.63 -0.10 -2.57
CA SER A 200 17.53 -1.45 -3.13
C SER A 200 17.19 -2.49 -2.08
N LEU A 201 17.81 -2.42 -0.90
CA LEU A 201 17.56 -3.33 0.21
C LEU A 201 16.23 -3.02 0.93
N SER A 202 15.80 -1.75 0.93
CA SER A 202 14.57 -1.36 1.62
C SER A 202 13.29 -1.72 0.87
N VAL A 203 13.34 -1.99 -0.45
CA VAL A 203 12.16 -2.38 -1.25
C VAL A 203 11.48 -3.61 -0.66
N SER A 204 12.22 -4.71 -0.44
CA SER A 204 11.63 -5.94 0.10
C SER A 204 11.02 -5.69 1.49
N ARG A 205 11.72 -4.96 2.35
CA ARG A 205 11.22 -4.61 3.69
C ARG A 205 9.94 -3.77 3.64
N ALA A 206 9.85 -2.81 2.72
CA ALA A 206 8.66 -1.98 2.57
C ALA A 206 7.44 -2.80 2.12
N ILE A 207 7.66 -3.78 1.23
CA ILE A 207 6.61 -4.68 0.75
C ILE A 207 6.21 -5.70 1.83
N ASP A 208 7.17 -6.24 2.59
CA ASP A 208 6.90 -7.13 3.72
C ASP A 208 6.07 -6.43 4.79
N ASN A 209 6.38 -5.17 5.10
CA ASN A 209 5.59 -4.37 6.03
C ASN A 209 4.14 -4.15 5.55
N ALA A 210 3.94 -3.93 4.25
CA ALA A 210 2.61 -3.83 3.67
C ALA A 210 1.85 -5.17 3.69
N ASN A 211 2.55 -6.30 3.48
CA ASN A 211 1.98 -7.64 3.61
C ASN A 211 1.59 -7.96 5.06
N GLU A 212 2.40 -7.57 6.04
CA GLU A 212 2.05 -7.69 7.46
C GLU A 212 0.86 -6.80 7.83
N ALA A 213 0.79 -5.58 7.30
CA ALA A 213 -0.39 -4.71 7.48
C ALA A 213 -1.67 -5.36 6.91
N ASN A 214 -1.57 -6.01 5.75
CA ASN A 214 -2.67 -6.77 5.17
C ASN A 214 -3.10 -7.96 6.07
N LYS A 215 -2.15 -8.70 6.65
CA LYS A 215 -2.45 -9.77 7.63
C LYS A 215 -3.12 -9.22 8.89
N ARG A 216 -2.58 -8.14 9.47
CA ARG A 216 -3.15 -7.47 10.65
C ARG A 216 -4.57 -6.98 10.38
N CYS A 217 -4.83 -6.39 9.21
CA CYS A 217 -6.18 -5.97 8.79
C CYS A 217 -7.17 -7.14 8.79
N LYS A 218 -6.76 -8.31 8.28
CA LYS A 218 -7.58 -9.54 8.33
C LYS A 218 -7.80 -10.00 9.77
N TYR A 219 -6.75 -10.11 10.58
CA TYR A 219 -6.87 -10.61 11.96
C TYR A 219 -7.69 -9.68 12.86
N LEU A 220 -7.55 -8.37 12.72
CA LEU A 220 -8.27 -7.41 13.55
C LEU A 220 -9.70 -7.20 13.06
N SER A 221 -9.88 -6.90 11.78
CA SER A 221 -11.17 -6.42 11.24
C SER A 221 -11.94 -7.45 10.42
N GLU A 222 -11.44 -8.68 10.26
CA GLU A 222 -11.99 -9.68 9.31
C GLU A 222 -12.07 -9.15 7.87
N GLY A 223 -11.22 -8.17 7.54
CA GLY A 223 -11.20 -7.49 6.24
C GLY A 223 -12.21 -6.36 6.07
N CYS A 224 -13.03 -6.03 7.08
CA CYS A 224 -13.97 -4.91 6.99
C CYS A 224 -13.28 -3.55 6.78
N ARG A 225 -12.01 -3.41 7.20
CA ARG A 225 -11.25 -2.16 7.13
C ARG A 225 -10.28 -2.08 5.94
N TYR A 226 -10.46 -2.86 4.89
CA TYR A 226 -9.68 -2.70 3.65
C TYR A 226 -9.69 -1.30 3.04
N PRO A 227 -10.81 -0.54 3.01
CA PRO A 227 -10.79 0.84 2.52
C PRO A 227 -9.80 1.72 3.29
N ALA A 228 -9.80 1.59 4.62
CA ALA A 228 -8.88 2.28 5.52
C ALA A 228 -7.42 1.82 5.32
N LEU A 229 -7.19 0.51 5.13
CA LEU A 229 -5.87 -0.04 4.82
C LEU A 229 -5.33 0.51 3.48
N ILE A 230 -6.12 0.49 2.41
CA ILE A 230 -5.70 0.96 1.08
C ILE A 230 -5.30 2.43 1.13
N ASN A 231 -6.08 3.27 1.83
CA ASN A 231 -5.72 4.68 2.01
C ASN A 231 -4.39 4.85 2.77
N THR A 232 -4.18 4.02 3.79
CA THR A 232 -2.95 4.05 4.60
C THR A 232 -1.75 3.57 3.78
N LEU A 233 -1.87 2.48 3.02
CA LEU A 233 -0.84 1.97 2.12
C LEU A 233 -0.52 2.95 0.98
N ASN A 234 -1.53 3.60 0.41
CA ASN A 234 -1.33 4.63 -0.60
C ASN A 234 -0.48 5.78 -0.05
N LYS A 235 -0.78 6.25 1.16
CA LYS A 235 0.04 7.29 1.82
C LYS A 235 1.46 6.79 2.10
N TYR A 236 1.60 5.62 2.72
CA TYR A 236 2.88 4.99 3.03
C TYR A 236 3.80 4.87 1.82
N PHE A 237 3.30 4.35 0.69
CA PHE A 237 4.11 4.19 -0.51
C PHE A 237 4.42 5.51 -1.21
N VAL A 238 3.52 6.51 -1.13
CA VAL A 238 3.84 7.86 -1.62
C VAL A 238 4.96 8.47 -0.79
N ASP A 239 4.89 8.41 0.53
CA ASP A 239 5.93 8.91 1.44
C ASP A 239 7.26 8.14 1.24
N TYR A 240 7.21 6.84 0.95
CA TYR A 240 8.38 6.05 0.57
C TYR A 240 8.99 6.49 -0.78
N LEU A 241 8.15 6.79 -1.77
CA LEU A 241 8.59 7.27 -3.09
C LEU A 241 9.24 8.65 -3.05
N GLU A 242 8.90 9.50 -2.07
CA GLU A 242 9.61 10.77 -1.87
C GLU A 242 11.11 10.57 -1.62
N LYS A 243 11.51 9.46 -0.98
CA LYS A 243 12.91 9.09 -0.76
C LYS A 243 13.64 8.82 -2.08
N PHE A 244 12.98 8.13 -3.01
CA PHE A 244 13.50 7.97 -4.36
C PHE A 244 13.55 9.30 -5.12
N GLY A 245 12.54 10.15 -4.96
CA GLY A 245 12.51 11.48 -5.56
C GLY A 245 13.69 12.35 -5.09
N THR A 246 14.07 12.27 -3.83
CA THR A 246 15.28 12.93 -3.31
C THR A 246 16.54 12.37 -3.95
N CYS A 247 16.64 11.04 -4.14
CA CYS A 247 17.76 10.42 -4.85
C CYS A 247 17.86 10.90 -6.30
N VAL A 248 16.75 10.98 -7.04
CA VAL A 248 16.72 11.50 -8.43
C VAL A 248 17.20 12.95 -8.49
N LYS A 249 16.73 13.81 -7.57
CA LYS A 249 17.21 15.21 -7.47
C LYS A 249 18.71 15.31 -7.18
N LEU A 250 19.27 14.37 -6.40
CA LEU A 250 20.72 14.32 -6.15
C LEU A 250 21.50 13.90 -7.40
N VAL A 251 20.97 12.97 -8.20
CA VAL A 251 21.53 12.60 -9.51
C VAL A 251 21.56 13.84 -10.42
N GLU A 252 20.45 14.58 -10.50
CA GLU A 252 20.36 15.80 -11.32
C GLU A 252 21.39 16.86 -10.92
N ARG A 253 21.61 17.06 -9.63
CA ARG A 253 22.61 18.02 -9.12
C ARG A 253 24.06 17.63 -9.45
N ARG A 254 24.33 16.35 -9.68
CA ARG A 254 25.67 15.83 -10.01
C ARG A 254 25.94 15.75 -11.52
N LYS A 255 25.02 16.24 -12.37
CA LYS A 255 25.22 16.31 -13.83
C LYS A 255 26.49 17.11 -14.16
N THR A 256 27.38 16.51 -14.93
CA THR A 256 28.62 17.14 -15.42
C THR A 256 28.54 17.35 -16.93
N LYS A 257 29.31 18.32 -17.45
CA LYS A 257 29.46 18.53 -18.91
C LYS A 257 30.30 17.43 -19.59
N TYR A 258 31.09 16.70 -18.80
CA TYR A 258 31.97 15.63 -19.24
C TYR A 258 31.36 14.26 -18.95
N GLU A 259 31.85 13.25 -19.64
CA GLU A 259 31.46 11.86 -19.50
C GLU A 259 31.61 11.39 -18.04
N ASN A 260 30.52 10.92 -17.46
CA ASN A 260 30.49 10.34 -16.12
C ASN A 260 29.79 8.97 -16.16
N LEU A 261 30.56 7.96 -16.55
CA LEU A 261 30.09 6.58 -16.68
C LEU A 261 29.55 6.01 -15.38
N ASN A 262 30.14 6.40 -14.24
CA ASN A 262 29.66 5.97 -12.93
C ASN A 262 28.25 6.51 -12.66
N LEU A 263 28.01 7.81 -12.92
CA LEU A 263 26.68 8.41 -12.78
C LEU A 263 25.66 7.75 -13.70
N PHE A 264 26.05 7.41 -14.93
CA PHE A 264 25.19 6.69 -15.86
C PHE A 264 24.80 5.30 -15.34
N GLN A 265 25.77 4.50 -14.86
CA GLN A 265 25.49 3.20 -14.25
C GLN A 265 24.58 3.31 -13.02
N MET A 266 24.82 4.30 -12.16
CA MET A 266 23.98 4.58 -10.99
C MET A 266 22.54 4.92 -11.38
N CYS A 267 22.32 5.68 -12.46
CA CYS A 267 20.98 5.96 -12.98
C CYS A 267 20.27 4.67 -13.41
N LEU A 268 20.96 3.79 -14.14
CA LEU A 268 20.38 2.51 -14.57
C LEU A 268 20.09 1.57 -13.40
N THR A 269 20.97 1.52 -12.39
CA THR A 269 20.73 0.75 -11.17
C THR A 269 19.51 1.29 -10.41
N LEU A 270 19.42 2.62 -10.23
CA LEU A 270 18.25 3.23 -9.59
C LEU A 270 16.96 2.94 -10.40
N MET A 271 17.05 2.99 -11.72
CA MET A 271 15.93 2.67 -12.62
C MET A 271 15.47 1.21 -12.44
N GLN A 272 16.41 0.28 -12.33
CA GLN A 272 16.14 -1.13 -12.03
C GLN A 272 15.49 -1.31 -10.65
N VAL A 273 15.91 -0.55 -9.64
CA VAL A 273 15.30 -0.61 -8.29
C VAL A 273 13.86 -0.10 -8.32
N ILE A 274 13.59 1.01 -9.02
CA ILE A 274 12.22 1.54 -9.18
C ILE A 274 11.34 0.52 -9.93
N GLY A 275 11.87 -0.11 -10.99
CA GLY A 275 11.18 -1.17 -11.70
C GLY A 275 10.90 -2.41 -10.86
N ASN A 276 11.85 -2.81 -10.02
CA ASN A 276 11.66 -3.87 -9.04
C ASN A 276 10.51 -3.51 -8.08
N PHE A 277 10.50 -2.29 -7.56
CA PHE A 277 9.44 -1.81 -6.69
C PHE A 277 8.07 -1.79 -7.39
N LEU A 278 8.01 -1.35 -8.66
CA LEU A 278 6.78 -1.37 -9.46
C LEU A 278 6.20 -2.78 -9.59
N SER A 279 7.03 -3.77 -9.92
CA SER A 279 6.61 -5.17 -10.02
C SER A 279 6.01 -5.68 -8.70
N HIS A 280 6.64 -5.35 -7.57
CA HIS A 280 6.14 -5.74 -6.25
C HIS A 280 4.81 -5.04 -5.89
N ILE A 281 4.63 -3.78 -6.28
CA ILE A 281 3.36 -3.05 -6.07
C ILE A 281 2.22 -3.70 -6.89
N GLU A 282 2.50 -4.12 -8.13
CA GLU A 282 1.52 -4.81 -8.96
C GLU A 282 1.15 -6.19 -8.40
N GLU A 283 2.11 -6.92 -7.84
CA GLU A 283 1.85 -8.20 -7.16
C GLU A 283 1.05 -8.01 -5.86
N LEU A 284 1.47 -7.07 -5.01
CA LEU A 284 0.77 -6.72 -3.78
C LEU A 284 -0.69 -6.33 -4.08
N GLU A 285 -0.91 -5.53 -5.12
CA GLU A 285 -2.24 -5.13 -5.55
C GLU A 285 -3.11 -6.33 -5.94
N LYS A 286 -2.58 -7.28 -6.71
CA LYS A 286 -3.30 -8.52 -7.05
C LYS A 286 -3.68 -9.29 -5.79
N THR A 287 -2.74 -9.45 -4.85
CA THR A 287 -2.99 -10.14 -3.57
C THR A 287 -4.05 -9.41 -2.74
N LEU A 288 -4.02 -8.07 -2.67
CA LEU A 288 -5.04 -7.29 -1.98
C LEU A 288 -6.43 -7.48 -2.61
N ILE A 289 -6.54 -7.43 -3.95
CA ILE A 289 -7.82 -7.62 -4.65
C ILE A 289 -8.40 -9.00 -4.37
N VAL A 290 -7.59 -10.06 -4.49
CA VAL A 290 -8.03 -11.43 -4.17
C VAL A 290 -8.56 -11.50 -2.74
N ASN A 291 -7.81 -10.94 -1.78
CA ASN A 291 -8.19 -10.95 -0.37
C ASN A 291 -9.49 -10.15 -0.09
N ILE A 292 -9.68 -9.02 -0.78
CA ILE A 292 -10.88 -8.19 -0.65
C ILE A 292 -12.10 -8.93 -1.22
N MET A 293 -11.95 -9.55 -2.40
CA MET A 293 -13.02 -10.33 -3.03
C MET A 293 -13.39 -11.58 -2.22
N GLU A 294 -12.42 -12.27 -1.64
CA GLU A 294 -12.68 -13.39 -0.71
C GLU A 294 -13.52 -12.94 0.49
N VAL A 295 -13.22 -11.78 1.05
CA VAL A 295 -13.95 -11.21 2.19
C VAL A 295 -15.36 -10.76 1.78
N ASP A 296 -15.51 -10.10 0.63
CA ASP A 296 -16.82 -9.73 0.10
C ASP A 296 -17.70 -10.96 -0.18
N ASN A 297 -17.12 -12.02 -0.75
CA ASN A 297 -17.82 -13.30 -0.95
C ASN A 297 -18.25 -13.94 0.38
N LYS A 298 -17.41 -13.89 1.43
CA LYS A 298 -17.79 -14.37 2.78
C LYS A 298 -18.96 -13.58 3.36
N PHE A 299 -19.02 -12.27 3.13
CA PHE A 299 -20.14 -11.44 3.58
C PHE A 299 -21.42 -11.68 2.77
N LYS A 300 -21.33 -11.88 1.45
CA LYS A 300 -22.47 -12.19 0.58
C LYS A 300 -23.04 -13.59 0.81
N CYS A 301 -22.19 -14.59 1.04
CA CYS A 301 -22.60 -15.97 1.32
C CYS A 301 -23.08 -16.21 2.76
N SER A 302 -23.09 -15.20 3.63
CA SER A 302 -23.67 -15.33 4.97
C SER A 302 -25.21 -15.29 4.89
N THR A 303 -25.79 -16.44 4.57
CA THR A 303 -27.23 -16.73 4.66
C THR A 303 -27.71 -16.72 6.13
N ALA A 304 -29.04 -16.65 6.30
CA ALA A 304 -29.74 -16.76 7.59
C ALA A 304 -29.08 -17.82 8.50
N GLY A 305 -28.66 -17.41 9.69
CA GLY A 305 -27.87 -18.25 10.60
C GLY A 305 -26.38 -17.89 10.74
N LYS A 306 -25.89 -16.74 10.28
CA LYS A 306 -24.52 -16.24 10.57
C LYS A 306 -24.45 -14.81 11.12
N ILE A 307 -25.46 -14.42 11.91
CA ILE A 307 -25.61 -13.06 12.44
C ILE A 307 -24.36 -12.60 13.23
N PHE A 308 -23.80 -13.46 14.08
CA PHE A 308 -22.60 -13.19 14.88
C PHE A 308 -21.30 -13.15 14.07
N GLU A 309 -21.32 -13.56 12.80
CA GLU A 309 -20.18 -13.52 11.87
C GLU A 309 -20.30 -12.37 10.85
N ASN A 310 -21.38 -11.57 10.91
CA ASN A 310 -21.59 -10.44 10.01
C ASN A 310 -20.79 -9.21 10.44
N TYR A 311 -19.46 -9.31 10.39
CA TYR A 311 -18.53 -8.26 10.84
C TYR A 311 -18.73 -6.92 10.13
N LYS A 312 -19.24 -6.93 8.89
CA LYS A 312 -19.60 -5.71 8.16
C LYS A 312 -20.65 -4.87 8.92
N ILE A 313 -21.61 -5.51 9.58
CA ILE A 313 -22.63 -4.81 10.39
C ILE A 313 -22.14 -4.57 11.81
N LEU A 314 -21.38 -5.51 12.37
CA LEU A 314 -20.96 -5.49 13.79
C LEU A 314 -19.80 -4.54 14.09
N LEU A 315 -18.86 -4.35 13.16
CA LEU A 315 -17.62 -3.57 13.38
C LEU A 315 -17.56 -2.24 12.61
N LEU A 316 -18.44 -2.03 11.62
CA LEU A 316 -18.46 -0.82 10.82
C LEU A 316 -19.68 0.05 11.13
N ASN A 317 -19.44 1.35 11.23
CA ASN A 317 -20.47 2.38 11.21
C ASN A 317 -21.08 2.51 9.81
N ALA A 318 -22.21 3.23 9.69
CA ALA A 318 -22.89 3.44 8.41
C ALA A 318 -21.95 3.96 7.30
N SER A 319 -21.16 5.00 7.60
CA SER A 319 -20.15 5.55 6.69
C SER A 319 -19.11 4.51 6.25
N GLY A 320 -18.62 3.69 7.19
CA GLY A 320 -17.63 2.65 6.90
C GLY A 320 -18.17 1.54 6.00
N ARG A 321 -19.47 1.21 6.13
CA ARG A 321 -20.13 0.26 5.23
C ARG A 321 -20.26 0.81 3.81
N GLU A 322 -20.64 2.07 3.69
CA GLU A 322 -20.70 2.75 2.38
C GLU A 322 -19.33 2.87 1.71
N GLU A 323 -18.27 3.14 2.48
CA GLU A 323 -16.89 3.12 1.97
C GLU A 323 -16.49 1.73 1.45
N PHE A 324 -16.80 0.68 2.21
CA PHE A 324 -16.54 -0.69 1.78
C PHE A 324 -17.30 -1.03 0.50
N ASP A 325 -18.60 -0.71 0.43
CA ASP A 325 -19.41 -0.98 -0.76
C ASP A 325 -18.96 -0.16 -1.97
N ARG A 326 -18.52 1.09 -1.75
CA ARG A 326 -17.90 1.90 -2.81
C ARG A 326 -16.62 1.25 -3.33
N LEU A 327 -15.76 0.72 -2.45
CA LEU A 327 -14.54 0.02 -2.84
C LEU A 327 -14.85 -1.23 -3.67
N ILE A 328 -15.78 -2.08 -3.21
CA ILE A 328 -16.18 -3.29 -3.94
C ILE A 328 -16.77 -2.95 -5.31
N ASN A 329 -17.61 -1.93 -5.38
CA ASN A 329 -18.16 -1.45 -6.64
C ASN A 329 -17.07 -0.90 -7.57
N ALA A 330 -16.07 -0.20 -7.04
CA ALA A 330 -14.94 0.28 -7.83
C ALA A 330 -14.07 -0.86 -8.39
N ILE A 331 -13.87 -1.93 -7.61
CA ILE A 331 -13.14 -3.14 -8.04
C ILE A 331 -13.94 -3.88 -9.13
N ASN A 332 -15.25 -4.05 -8.95
CA ASN A 332 -16.10 -4.77 -9.90
C ASN A 332 -16.34 -4.01 -11.21
N LYS A 333 -16.36 -2.67 -11.18
CA LYS A 333 -16.52 -1.81 -12.35
C LYS A 333 -15.23 -1.57 -13.12
N ARG A 334 -14.13 -2.26 -12.80
CA ARG A 334 -12.83 -2.04 -13.45
C ARG A 334 -12.96 -2.16 -14.98
N ASP A 335 -12.90 -1.00 -15.63
CA ASP A 335 -12.13 -0.87 -16.86
C ASP A 335 -10.65 -1.06 -16.48
N GLU A 336 -9.88 -1.70 -17.35
CA GLU A 336 -8.55 -2.25 -17.11
C GLU A 336 -7.51 -1.27 -16.51
N GLU A 337 -7.79 0.04 -16.53
CA GLU A 337 -6.85 1.11 -16.14
C GLU A 337 -6.95 1.59 -14.68
N LYS A 338 -8.11 1.53 -14.02
CA LYS A 338 -8.26 2.11 -12.67
C LYS A 338 -7.94 1.09 -11.57
N THR A 339 -6.75 1.24 -11.00
CA THR A 339 -6.25 0.34 -9.96
C THR A 339 -6.45 0.89 -8.54
N ILE A 340 -6.42 0.03 -7.52
CA ILE A 340 -6.66 0.43 -6.11
C ILE A 340 -5.47 1.22 -5.53
N LEU A 341 -4.28 0.99 -6.10
CA LEU A 341 -3.05 1.73 -5.83
C LEU A 341 -2.68 2.66 -7.00
N SER A 342 -3.67 3.17 -7.74
CA SER A 342 -3.47 4.03 -8.93
C SER A 342 -2.57 5.22 -8.64
N ARG A 343 -2.81 5.95 -7.55
CA ARG A 343 -1.97 7.08 -7.13
C ARG A 343 -0.49 6.70 -6.95
N VAL A 344 -0.22 5.53 -6.36
CA VAL A 344 1.15 5.04 -6.17
C VAL A 344 1.79 4.73 -7.52
N LYS A 345 1.06 4.04 -8.41
CA LYS A 345 1.55 3.75 -9.77
C LYS A 345 1.84 5.01 -10.57
N GLU A 346 0.96 6.01 -10.51
CA GLU A 346 1.17 7.32 -11.15
C GLU A 346 2.45 8.01 -10.62
N CYS A 347 2.69 7.98 -9.31
CA CYS A 347 3.92 8.49 -8.71
C CYS A 347 5.16 7.71 -9.19
N ILE A 348 5.08 6.38 -9.30
CA ILE A 348 6.16 5.55 -9.83
C ILE A 348 6.43 5.87 -11.30
N TYR A 349 5.39 5.97 -12.14
CA TYR A 349 5.53 6.31 -13.56
C TYR A 349 6.15 7.68 -13.77
N LYS A 350 5.74 8.66 -12.96
CA LYS A 350 6.37 9.98 -12.96
C LYS A 350 7.86 9.88 -12.60
N LEU A 351 8.19 9.16 -11.53
CA LEU A 351 9.56 8.97 -11.10
C LEU A 351 10.41 8.25 -12.16
N CYS A 352 9.83 7.26 -12.86
CA CYS A 352 10.47 6.58 -13.98
C CYS A 352 10.80 7.54 -15.11
N ARG A 353 9.85 8.41 -15.47
CA ARG A 353 10.04 9.44 -16.50
C ARG A 353 11.10 10.47 -16.11
N ASP A 354 11.06 10.96 -14.88
CA ASP A 354 12.02 11.96 -14.36
C ASP A 354 13.45 11.38 -14.36
N LEU A 355 13.62 10.12 -13.95
CA LEU A 355 14.91 9.44 -13.97
C LEU A 355 15.36 9.09 -15.40
N HIS A 356 14.46 8.68 -16.28
CA HIS A 356 14.79 8.41 -17.69
C HIS A 356 15.28 9.67 -18.40
N ASN A 357 14.58 10.81 -18.24
CA ASN A 357 15.03 12.10 -18.76
C ASN A 357 16.39 12.50 -18.20
N THR A 358 16.59 12.31 -16.90
CA THR A 358 17.89 12.56 -16.25
C THR A 358 18.99 11.66 -16.80
N THR A 359 18.69 10.39 -17.06
CA THR A 359 19.62 9.42 -17.65
C THR A 359 20.00 9.85 -19.06
N TYR A 360 19.01 10.26 -19.86
CA TYR A 360 19.24 10.80 -21.20
C TYR A 360 20.15 12.04 -21.16
N ASP A 361 19.88 13.00 -20.28
CA ASP A 361 20.73 14.19 -20.13
C ASP A 361 22.17 13.85 -19.76
N VAL A 362 22.38 12.86 -18.89
CA VAL A 362 23.73 12.42 -18.47
C VAL A 362 24.50 11.82 -19.64
N ILE A 363 23.85 11.01 -20.48
CA ILE A 363 24.46 10.43 -21.69
C ILE A 363 24.69 11.50 -22.76
N PHE A 364 23.76 12.45 -22.87
CA PHE A 364 23.76 13.43 -23.95
C PHE A 364 24.67 14.64 -23.67
N ALA A 365 24.98 14.95 -22.41
CA ALA A 365 25.81 16.08 -22.03
C ALA A 365 27.22 16.09 -22.68
N PRO A 366 27.98 14.98 -22.74
CA PRO A 366 29.27 14.93 -23.44
C PRO A 366 29.12 15.22 -24.94
N ILE A 367 28.07 14.68 -25.57
CA ILE A 367 27.77 14.89 -27.00
C ILE A 367 27.48 16.37 -27.26
N LEU A 368 26.61 16.97 -26.44
CA LEU A 368 26.29 18.40 -26.51
C LEU A 368 27.53 19.28 -26.35
N SER A 369 28.39 18.99 -25.37
CA SER A 369 29.61 19.77 -25.15
C SER A 369 30.54 19.75 -26.37
N GLN A 370 30.62 18.63 -27.07
CA GLN A 370 31.41 18.52 -28.29
C GLN A 370 30.76 19.23 -29.48
N LEU A 371 29.45 19.03 -29.69
CA LEU A 371 28.72 19.65 -30.80
C LEU A 371 28.60 21.17 -30.68
N LEU A 372 28.57 21.73 -29.47
CA LEU A 372 28.63 23.19 -29.27
C LEU A 372 29.97 23.81 -29.68
N THR A 373 31.04 23.00 -29.78
CA THR A 373 32.35 23.45 -30.26
C THR A 373 32.33 23.76 -31.77
N ILE A 374 31.35 23.25 -32.52
CA ILE A 374 31.18 23.48 -33.97
C ILE A 374 31.09 24.97 -34.28
N GLN A 375 30.25 25.72 -33.55
CA GLN A 375 30.03 27.15 -33.84
C GLN A 375 31.30 28.00 -33.68
N ASN A 376 32.21 27.57 -32.80
CA ASN A 376 33.43 28.31 -32.48
C ASN A 376 34.65 27.81 -33.26
N ALA A 377 34.49 26.81 -34.13
CA ALA A 377 35.63 26.24 -34.82
C ALA A 377 36.16 27.25 -35.87
N PRO A 378 37.47 27.54 -35.87
CA PRO A 378 38.07 28.54 -36.75
C PRO A 378 37.93 28.20 -38.23
N ALA A 379 37.66 26.92 -38.56
CA ALA A 379 37.39 26.40 -39.89
C ALA A 379 36.20 27.08 -40.60
N TRP A 380 35.24 27.62 -39.84
CA TRP A 380 34.02 28.25 -40.37
C TRP A 380 34.12 29.78 -40.47
N SER A 381 35.16 30.39 -39.88
CA SER A 381 35.30 31.85 -39.79
C SER A 381 36.16 32.43 -40.94
N LYS A 382 35.78 33.61 -41.46
CA LYS A 382 36.50 34.33 -42.53
C LYS A 382 37.95 34.72 -42.20
N GLU A 383 38.38 34.64 -40.94
CA GLU A 383 39.75 35.01 -40.54
C GLU A 383 40.83 33.98 -40.93
N GLY A 384 40.44 32.76 -41.29
CA GLY A 384 41.36 31.79 -41.95
C GLY A 384 41.82 32.24 -43.35
N GLY A 385 41.15 33.22 -43.95
CA GLY A 385 41.39 33.69 -45.32
C GLY A 385 42.78 34.29 -45.56
N LYS A 386 43.57 34.60 -44.52
CA LYS A 386 44.96 35.08 -44.70
C LYS A 386 46.00 33.97 -44.85
N ILE A 387 45.66 32.72 -44.51
CA ILE A 387 46.52 31.54 -44.72
C ILE A 387 46.12 30.82 -46.03
N GLN A 388 45.01 31.22 -46.64
CA GLN A 388 44.34 30.55 -47.74
C GLN A 388 44.84 30.94 -49.14
N GLY A 389 46.07 31.44 -49.27
CA GLY A 389 46.75 31.53 -50.56
C GLY A 389 47.30 30.18 -51.06
N LEU A 390 47.31 29.16 -50.21
CA LEU A 390 47.95 27.86 -50.46
C LEU A 390 47.00 26.65 -50.35
N SER A 391 45.72 26.85 -49.99
CA SER A 391 44.78 25.76 -49.70
C SER A 391 43.65 25.60 -50.73
N SER A 392 43.57 26.45 -51.77
CA SER A 392 42.52 26.35 -52.78
C SER A 392 42.68 25.14 -53.72
N ASP A 393 43.86 24.50 -53.73
CA ASP A 393 44.22 23.37 -54.61
C ASP A 393 44.60 22.08 -53.83
N LEU A 394 44.07 21.87 -52.62
CA LEU A 394 44.25 20.59 -51.94
C LEU A 394 43.29 19.54 -52.51
N PRO A 395 43.77 18.33 -52.91
CA PRO A 395 42.91 17.27 -53.42
C PRO A 395 41.92 16.80 -52.36
N ASP A 396 40.74 16.32 -52.80
CA ASP A 396 39.62 15.91 -51.92
C ASP A 396 39.99 14.87 -50.84
N TYR A 397 41.10 14.14 -51.02
CA TYR A 397 41.67 13.20 -50.05
C TYR A 397 42.35 13.84 -48.83
N SER A 398 42.44 15.17 -48.77
CA SER A 398 43.13 15.90 -47.69
C SER A 398 42.21 16.25 -46.50
N PHE A 399 40.90 16.05 -46.66
CA PHE A 399 39.92 16.36 -45.63
C PHE A 399 39.69 15.14 -44.75
N ALA A 400 39.93 15.29 -43.44
CA ALA A 400 39.64 14.29 -42.42
C ALA A 400 38.53 14.80 -41.50
N PRO A 401 37.72 13.93 -40.88
CA PRO A 401 36.70 14.35 -39.93
C PRO A 401 37.33 15.16 -38.79
N GLN A 402 36.73 16.29 -38.43
CA GLN A 402 37.24 17.15 -37.36
C GLN A 402 37.18 16.47 -35.98
N GLU A 403 37.99 16.96 -35.05
CA GLU A 403 38.12 16.40 -33.71
C GLU A 403 36.76 16.27 -32.98
N TYR A 404 35.91 17.29 -33.04
CA TYR A 404 34.59 17.27 -32.40
C TYR A 404 33.72 16.09 -32.89
N ILE A 405 33.73 15.78 -34.19
CA ILE A 405 32.87 14.73 -34.77
C ILE A 405 33.47 13.34 -34.54
N THR A 406 34.79 13.23 -34.51
CA THR A 406 35.48 11.98 -34.15
C THR A 406 35.28 11.61 -32.70
N GLN A 407 35.31 12.58 -31.78
CA GLN A 407 35.08 12.34 -30.35
C GLN A 407 33.63 11.91 -30.07
N VAL A 408 32.64 12.53 -30.74
CA VAL A 408 31.24 12.08 -30.67
C VAL A 408 31.09 10.65 -31.20
N GLY A 409 31.68 10.34 -32.36
CA GLY A 409 31.64 8.99 -32.93
C GLY A 409 32.30 7.94 -32.02
N GLN A 410 33.45 8.25 -31.43
CA GLN A 410 34.13 7.36 -30.47
C GLN A 410 33.27 7.08 -29.23
N TYR A 411 32.63 8.11 -28.67
CA TYR A 411 31.74 7.97 -27.51
C TYR A 411 30.51 7.11 -27.83
N LEU A 412 29.86 7.32 -28.99
CA LEU A 412 28.73 6.52 -29.42
C LEU A 412 29.10 5.05 -29.65
N MET A 413 30.35 4.75 -30.05
CA MET A 413 30.85 3.40 -30.22
C MET A 413 31.15 2.67 -28.90
N THR A 414 31.52 3.39 -27.84
CA THR A 414 31.78 2.80 -26.51
C THR A 414 30.51 2.66 -25.67
N LEU A 415 29.48 3.48 -25.92
CA LEU A 415 28.23 3.46 -25.16
C LEU A 415 27.53 2.08 -25.10
N PRO A 416 27.43 1.28 -26.19
CA PRO A 416 26.88 -0.08 -26.12
C PRO A 416 27.64 -1.00 -25.14
N GLN A 417 28.96 -0.85 -25.02
CA GLN A 417 29.77 -1.65 -24.08
C GLN A 417 29.41 -1.35 -22.63
N HIS A 418 29.03 -0.10 -22.33
CA HIS A 418 28.58 0.30 -20.99
C HIS A 418 27.16 -0.17 -20.66
N LEU A 419 26.36 -0.50 -21.67
CA LEU A 419 25.04 -1.12 -21.53
C LEU A 419 25.11 -2.65 -21.41
N GLU A 420 26.21 -3.27 -21.86
CA GLU A 420 26.43 -4.72 -21.85
C GLU A 420 26.23 -5.39 -20.48
N PRO A 421 26.67 -4.82 -19.34
CA PRO A 421 26.42 -5.39 -18.01
C PRO A 421 24.92 -5.54 -17.68
N PHE A 422 24.09 -4.68 -18.29
CA PHE A 422 22.62 -4.70 -18.13
C PHE A 422 21.92 -5.54 -19.21
N LEU A 423 22.64 -5.98 -20.25
CA LEU A 423 22.18 -6.85 -21.33
C LEU A 423 22.43 -8.34 -21.04
N LEU A 424 23.59 -8.67 -20.46
CA LEU A 424 24.00 -10.07 -20.23
C LEU A 424 23.16 -10.78 -19.15
N ARG A 425 22.45 -10.00 -18.33
CA ARG A 425 21.45 -10.49 -17.38
C ARG A 425 20.13 -9.98 -17.91
N ASP A 426 19.21 -10.85 -18.32
CA ASP A 426 17.85 -10.43 -18.59
C ASP A 426 17.34 -9.66 -17.36
N ASN A 427 17.18 -8.35 -17.49
CA ASN A 427 16.80 -7.45 -16.40
C ASN A 427 15.34 -7.03 -16.59
N PRO A 428 14.36 -7.90 -16.27
CA PRO A 428 12.94 -7.59 -16.48
C PRO A 428 12.51 -6.34 -15.71
N ASN A 429 13.10 -6.10 -14.54
CA ASN A 429 12.83 -4.92 -13.72
C ASN A 429 13.22 -3.62 -14.43
N LEU A 430 14.39 -3.58 -15.09
CA LEU A 430 14.82 -2.40 -15.84
C LEU A 430 13.92 -2.16 -17.05
N ILE A 431 13.58 -3.22 -17.79
CA ILE A 431 12.68 -3.14 -18.95
C ILE A 431 11.29 -2.65 -18.51
N HIS A 432 10.80 -3.13 -17.37
CA HIS A 432 9.52 -2.71 -16.79
C HIS A 432 9.52 -1.22 -16.44
N ALA A 433 10.59 -0.72 -15.81
CA ALA A 433 10.74 0.70 -15.51
C ALA A 433 10.83 1.57 -16.77
N LEU A 434 11.53 1.11 -17.81
CA LEU A 434 11.67 1.85 -19.07
C LEU A 434 10.35 1.92 -19.85
N ARG A 435 9.58 0.82 -19.89
CA ARG A 435 8.22 0.82 -20.47
C ARG A 435 7.28 1.76 -19.72
N ALA A 436 7.44 1.88 -18.41
CA ALA A 436 6.70 2.82 -17.60
C ALA A 436 7.13 4.29 -17.82
N ALA A 437 8.35 4.53 -18.32
CA ALA A 437 8.87 5.87 -18.58
C ALA A 437 8.45 6.42 -19.96
N ASP A 438 8.56 5.59 -21.01
CA ASP A 438 8.29 5.97 -22.40
C ASP A 438 7.69 4.79 -23.20
N ASP A 439 6.58 5.06 -23.89
CA ASP A 439 5.84 4.09 -24.71
C ASP A 439 6.66 3.53 -25.88
N GLN A 440 7.72 4.23 -26.31
CA GLN A 440 8.64 3.75 -27.36
C GLN A 440 9.30 2.42 -26.98
N TYR A 441 9.51 2.15 -25.69
CA TYR A 441 10.06 0.88 -25.19
C TYR A 441 9.04 -0.27 -25.23
N THR A 442 7.75 0.01 -25.43
CA THR A 442 6.70 -1.00 -25.60
C THR A 442 6.69 -1.57 -27.02
N GLN A 443 7.09 -0.78 -28.01
CA GLN A 443 7.08 -1.15 -29.44
C GLN A 443 8.42 -1.75 -29.92
N GLY A 444 9.53 -1.49 -29.23
CA GLY A 444 10.90 -1.86 -29.64
C GLY A 444 11.33 -3.32 -29.45
N ILE A 445 10.41 -4.28 -29.29
CA ILE A 445 10.73 -5.68 -28.92
C ILE A 445 11.32 -6.49 -30.11
N ILE A 446 11.30 -5.95 -31.33
CA ILE A 446 11.42 -6.80 -32.53
C ILE A 446 12.88 -7.19 -32.87
N GLU A 447 13.91 -6.43 -32.49
CA GLU A 447 15.33 -6.83 -32.64
C GLU A 447 16.22 -5.91 -31.78
N GLY A 448 17.03 -6.46 -30.86
CA GLY A 448 18.03 -5.70 -30.08
C GLY A 448 17.60 -5.17 -28.70
N GLY A 449 16.35 -5.37 -28.27
CA GLY A 449 15.88 -5.04 -26.91
C GLY A 449 15.85 -3.54 -26.57
N PHE A 450 15.81 -3.20 -25.28
CA PHE A 450 15.69 -1.80 -24.82
C PHE A 450 16.91 -0.93 -25.19
N THR A 451 18.08 -1.53 -25.39
CA THR A 451 19.30 -0.82 -25.78
C THR A 451 19.22 -0.32 -27.20
N ALA A 452 18.67 -1.10 -28.13
CA ALA A 452 18.42 -0.62 -29.48
C ALA A 452 17.48 0.60 -29.48
N THR A 453 16.43 0.58 -28.65
CA THR A 453 15.53 1.74 -28.48
C THR A 453 16.25 2.94 -27.88
N LEU A 454 17.01 2.76 -26.79
CA LEU A 454 17.77 3.85 -26.15
C LEU A 454 18.82 4.45 -27.09
N LEU A 455 19.59 3.61 -27.79
CA LEU A 455 20.58 4.04 -28.76
C LEU A 455 19.92 4.76 -29.95
N SER A 456 18.75 4.30 -30.41
CA SER A 456 17.99 5.00 -31.45
C SER A 456 17.56 6.39 -31.00
N ILE A 457 17.09 6.54 -29.74
CA ILE A 457 16.72 7.84 -29.16
C ILE A 457 17.94 8.78 -29.11
N ILE A 458 19.09 8.27 -28.67
CA ILE A 458 20.34 9.06 -28.58
C ILE A 458 20.87 9.41 -29.97
N ALA A 459 20.85 8.48 -30.92
CA ALA A 459 21.29 8.71 -32.28
C ALA A 459 20.43 9.78 -32.96
N LYS A 460 19.10 9.69 -32.84
CA LYS A 460 18.17 10.72 -33.35
C LYS A 460 18.44 12.09 -32.72
N GLY A 461 18.62 12.14 -31.39
CA GLY A 461 18.98 13.38 -30.68
C GLY A 461 20.31 13.98 -31.14
N THR A 462 21.32 13.13 -31.34
CA THR A 462 22.64 13.55 -31.82
C THR A 462 22.54 14.12 -33.24
N CYS A 463 21.82 13.45 -34.14
CA CYS A 463 21.57 13.93 -35.49
C CYS A 463 20.84 15.28 -35.48
N GLN A 464 19.80 15.41 -34.67
CA GLN A 464 19.01 16.63 -34.58
C GLN A 464 19.87 17.82 -34.11
N VAL A 465 20.62 17.66 -33.03
CA VAL A 465 21.49 18.74 -32.54
C VAL A 465 22.60 19.04 -33.53
N PHE A 466 23.21 18.03 -34.15
CA PHE A 466 24.23 18.27 -35.17
C PHE A 466 23.66 19.09 -36.34
N LEU A 467 22.46 18.77 -36.83
CA LEU A 467 21.76 19.53 -37.87
C LEU A 467 21.48 20.97 -37.41
N ASP A 468 20.95 21.15 -36.21
CA ASP A 468 20.63 22.48 -35.67
C ASP A 468 21.91 23.34 -35.53
N GLN A 469 23.00 22.76 -35.03
CA GLN A 469 24.30 23.45 -34.92
C GLN A 469 24.93 23.75 -36.28
N ALA A 470 24.82 22.83 -37.24
CA ALA A 470 25.30 23.04 -38.61
C ALA A 470 24.52 24.15 -39.32
N LEU A 471 23.21 24.25 -39.10
CA LEU A 471 22.36 25.32 -39.63
C LEU A 471 22.67 26.70 -39.03
N CYS A 472 23.26 26.75 -37.83
CA CYS A 472 23.73 28.00 -37.22
C CYS A 472 25.03 28.55 -37.83
N ILE A 473 25.69 27.81 -38.73
CA ILE A 473 26.90 28.28 -39.43
C ILE A 473 26.49 29.37 -40.44
N CYS A 474 26.81 30.63 -40.12
CA CYS A 474 26.27 31.79 -40.83
C CYS A 474 26.84 31.98 -42.26
N GLU A 475 28.07 31.55 -42.53
CA GLU A 475 28.70 31.66 -43.85
C GLU A 475 29.67 30.48 -44.09
N LEU A 476 29.58 29.83 -45.26
CA LEU A 476 30.43 28.70 -45.65
C LEU A 476 31.29 29.07 -46.87
N ASN A 477 32.61 28.87 -46.78
CA ASN A 477 33.52 28.94 -47.93
C ASN A 477 33.60 27.56 -48.64
N SER A 478 34.18 27.50 -49.86
CA SER A 478 34.25 26.25 -50.64
C SER A 478 34.98 25.10 -49.91
N GLY A 479 36.03 25.41 -49.13
CA GLY A 479 36.74 24.42 -48.31
C GLY A 479 35.94 23.95 -47.09
N ALA A 480 35.19 24.86 -46.47
CA ALA A 480 34.27 24.59 -45.37
C ALA A 480 33.10 23.72 -45.83
N CYS A 481 32.54 23.95 -47.02
CA CYS A 481 31.52 23.06 -47.60
C CYS A 481 32.02 21.63 -47.76
N LYS A 482 33.26 21.46 -48.26
CA LYS A 482 33.90 20.14 -48.39
C LYS A 482 34.17 19.49 -47.03
N GLN A 483 34.68 20.26 -46.07
CA GLN A 483 34.93 19.79 -44.71
C GLN A 483 33.64 19.36 -44.00
N LEU A 484 32.55 20.14 -44.11
CA LEU A 484 31.24 19.79 -43.53
C LEU A 484 30.68 18.51 -44.17
N ALA A 485 30.85 18.34 -45.49
CA ALA A 485 30.46 17.11 -46.17
C ALA A 485 31.28 15.90 -45.69
N THR A 486 32.58 16.08 -45.41
CA THR A 486 33.43 15.05 -44.80
C THR A 486 33.01 14.73 -43.36
N ASP A 487 32.63 15.73 -42.57
CA ASP A 487 32.17 15.54 -41.19
C ASP A 487 30.80 14.82 -41.14
N ILE A 488 29.88 15.15 -42.06
CA ILE A 488 28.60 14.43 -42.24
C ILE A 488 28.82 13.01 -42.76
N GLY A 489 29.73 12.84 -43.71
CA GLY A 489 30.06 11.53 -44.29
C GLY A 489 30.85 10.61 -43.37
N ASN A 490 31.16 11.06 -42.14
CA ASN A 490 31.87 10.23 -41.17
C ASN A 490 31.01 9.04 -40.76
N HIS A 491 31.40 7.86 -41.24
CA HIS A 491 30.75 6.58 -40.97
C HIS A 491 30.58 6.26 -39.47
N ASN A 492 31.40 6.86 -38.61
CA ASN A 492 31.32 6.66 -37.16
C ASN A 492 30.17 7.43 -36.48
N LEU A 493 29.51 8.36 -37.19
CA LEU A 493 28.33 9.08 -36.66
C LEU A 493 27.01 8.40 -37.04
N PHE A 494 26.98 7.71 -38.19
CA PHE A 494 25.81 7.02 -38.74
C PHE A 494 26.01 5.49 -38.93
N PRO A 495 26.66 4.73 -38.02
CA PRO A 495 26.78 3.28 -38.17
C PRO A 495 25.54 2.50 -37.67
N LEU A 496 24.51 3.20 -37.14
CA LEU A 496 23.31 2.63 -36.53
C LEU A 496 22.08 2.69 -37.45
#